data_AF-A0A529PVV9-F1
#
_entry.id   AF-A0A529PVV9-F1
#
_cell.length_a   1.000
_cell.length_b   1.000
_cell.length_c   1.000
_cell.angle_alpha   90.00
_cell.angle_beta   90.00
_cell.angle_gamma   90.00
#
_symmetry.space_group_name_H-M   'P 1'
#
loop_
_entity.id
_entity.type
_entity.pdbx_description
1 polymer ?
#
loop_
_entity_poly.entity_id
_entity_poly.type
_entity_poly.pdbx_seq_one_letter_code
_entity_poly.pdbx_strand_id
1 'polypeptide(L)'
;EAAFGQSADEILALLGLSSLAHEIARNLPHGHLRALGIAIGLATNPSILLLDEPFAGMNHDETMRMVEMVRRLRERGLTILLVEHDMPA
;
A
#
# COMPACT_ATOMS: atom_id res chain seq x y z
N GLU A 1 21.10 1.22 -4.41
CA GLU A 1 19.98 0.36 -3.98
C GLU A 1 19.12 1.18 -3.01
N ALA A 2 17.85 1.43 -3.33
CA ALA A 2 16.97 2.16 -2.43
C ALA A 2 16.47 1.18 -1.34
N ALA A 3 17.02 1.28 -0.13
CA ALA A 3 16.55 0.46 0.98
C ALA A 3 15.10 0.84 1.33
N PHE A 4 14.16 -0.09 1.17
CA PHE A 4 12.85 0.01 1.80
C PHE A 4 12.98 -0.53 3.24
N GLY A 5 12.39 0.15 4.23
CA GLY A 5 12.40 -0.33 5.62
C GLY A 5 13.42 0.29 6.57
N GLN A 6 13.92 1.51 6.32
CA GLN A 6 14.78 2.19 7.32
C GLN A 6 13.99 2.70 8.54
N SER A 7 12.71 3.05 8.38
CA SER A 7 11.80 3.38 9.50
C SER A 7 10.33 3.09 9.15
N ALA A 8 9.55 2.65 10.15
CA ALA A 8 8.11 2.48 10.02
C ALA A 8 7.43 3.81 9.65
N ASP A 9 7.93 4.93 10.17
CA ASP A 9 7.36 6.27 9.91
C ASP A 9 7.48 6.67 8.44
N GLU A 10 8.58 6.31 7.78
CA GLU A 10 8.78 6.58 6.35
C GLU A 10 7.81 5.78 5.48
N ILE A 11 7.56 4.53 5.84
CA ILE A 11 6.59 3.67 5.15
C ILE A 11 5.18 4.23 5.34
N LEU A 12 4.83 4.62 6.58
CA LEU A 12 3.54 5.24 6.84
C LEU A 12 3.39 6.56 6.07
N ALA A 13 4.43 7.40 6.01
CA ALA A 13 4.40 8.63 5.22
C ALA A 13 4.23 8.38 3.72
N LEU A 14 4.92 7.37 3.18
CA LEU A 14 4.82 6.98 1.78
C LEU A 14 3.39 6.56 1.38
N LEU A 15 2.68 5.92 2.30
CA LEU A 15 1.33 5.42 2.11
C LEU A 15 0.25 6.40 2.59
N GLY A 16 0.64 7.61 3.03
CA GLY A 16 -0.29 8.63 3.54
C GLY A 16 -0.94 8.29 4.88
N LEU A 17 -0.34 7.38 5.66
CA LEU A 17 -0.85 6.88 6.94
C LEU A 17 -0.25 7.57 8.16
N SER A 18 0.59 8.60 8.00
CA SER A 18 1.29 9.24 9.13
C SER A 18 0.35 9.76 10.22
N SER A 19 -0.82 10.30 9.86
CA SER A 19 -1.81 10.79 10.83
C SER A 19 -2.49 9.68 11.64
N LEU A 20 -2.36 8.44 11.17
CA LEU A 20 -3.00 7.24 11.75
C LEU A 20 -1.97 6.33 12.44
N ALA A 21 -0.72 6.78 12.60
CA ALA A 21 0.39 5.96 13.11
C ALA A 21 0.14 5.39 14.52
N HIS A 22 -0.69 6.05 15.32
CA HIS A 22 -1.03 5.64 16.69
C HIS A 22 -2.46 5.10 16.83
N GLU A 23 -3.19 4.99 15.73
CA GLU A 23 -4.54 4.43 15.73
C GLU A 23 -4.51 2.91 15.78
N ILE A 24 -5.49 2.33 16.48
CA ILE A 24 -5.65 0.87 16.52
C ILE A 24 -6.13 0.42 15.14
N ALA A 25 -5.42 -0.54 14.54
CA ALA A 25 -5.72 -1.03 13.19
C ALA A 25 -7.21 -1.42 13.00
N ARG A 26 -7.85 -2.03 14.00
CA ARG A 26 -9.28 -2.39 13.98
C ARG A 26 -10.23 -1.20 13.73
N ASN A 27 -9.81 0.02 14.07
CA ASN A 27 -10.61 1.24 13.90
C ASN A 27 -10.40 1.88 12.51
N LEU A 28 -9.44 1.40 11.73
CA LEU A 28 -9.13 1.97 10.43
C LEU A 28 -10.21 1.61 9.39
N PRO A 29 -10.59 2.55 8.51
CA PRO A 29 -11.43 2.23 7.36
C PRO A 29 -10.78 1.16 6.46
N HIS A 30 -11.59 0.40 5.73
CA HIS A 30 -11.11 -0.71 4.90
C HIS A 30 -9.97 -0.34 3.93
N GLY A 31 -10.05 0.82 3.27
CA GLY A 31 -8.95 1.30 2.41
C GLY A 31 -7.63 1.53 3.15
N HIS A 32 -7.70 2.08 4.38
CA HIS A 32 -6.52 2.30 5.22
C HIS A 32 -5.97 0.98 5.79
N LEU A 33 -6.83 0.02 6.14
CA LEU A 33 -6.42 -1.33 6.51
C LEU A 33 -5.66 -2.03 5.39
N ARG A 34 -6.11 -1.87 4.14
CA ARG A 34 -5.43 -2.43 2.97
C ARG A 34 -4.07 -1.77 2.74
N ALA A 35 -3.99 -0.45 2.81
CA ALA A 35 -2.73 0.29 2.74
C ALA A 35 -1.76 -0.11 3.87
N LEU A 36 -2.26 -0.32 5.08
CA LEU A 36 -1.46 -0.83 6.20
C LEU A 36 -0.91 -2.24 5.93
N GLY A 37 -1.69 -3.13 5.31
CA GLY A 37 -1.19 -4.44 4.86
C GLY A 37 -0.02 -4.32 3.90
N ILE A 38 -0.09 -3.36 2.96
CA ILE A 38 1.02 -3.04 2.05
C ILE A 38 2.21 -2.48 2.82
N ALA A 39 1.98 -1.61 3.82
CA ALA A 39 3.04 -1.10 4.71
C ALA A 39 3.84 -2.22 5.36
N ILE A 40 3.14 -3.22 5.89
CA ILE A 40 3.74 -4.38 6.54
C ILE A 40 4.58 -5.18 5.51
N GLY A 41 4.06 -5.38 4.30
CA GLY A 41 4.82 -6.02 3.22
C GLY A 41 6.09 -5.25 2.87
N LEU A 42 6.00 -3.92 2.69
CA LEU A 42 7.14 -3.06 2.38
C LEU A 42 8.19 -3.01 3.48
N ALA A 43 7.77 -3.15 4.75
CA ALA A 43 8.69 -3.17 5.90
C ALA A 43 9.69 -4.34 5.86
N THR A 44 9.40 -5.38 5.08
CA THR A 44 10.30 -6.53 4.88
C THR A 44 11.40 -6.28 3.84
N ASN A 45 11.48 -5.07 3.27
CA ASN A 45 12.37 -4.73 2.15
C ASN A 45 12.26 -5.71 0.95
N PRO A 46 11.05 -5.96 0.42
CA PRO A 46 10.85 -6.94 -0.63
C PRO A 46 11.43 -6.46 -1.96
N SER A 47 11.93 -7.39 -2.78
CA SER A 47 12.25 -7.11 -4.19
C SER A 47 11.01 -7.21 -5.10
N ILE A 48 10.02 -8.00 -4.67
CA ILE A 48 8.73 -8.21 -5.37
C ILE A 48 7.60 -8.15 -4.35
N LEU A 49 6.56 -7.37 -4.64
CA LEU A 49 5.33 -7.30 -3.87
C LEU A 49 4.18 -7.95 -4.65
N LEU A 50 3.53 -8.95 -4.05
CA LEU A 50 2.37 -9.64 -4.61
C LEU A 50 1.10 -9.06 -3.98
N LEU A 51 0.17 -8.58 -4.79
CA LEU A 51 -1.10 -8.04 -4.35
C LEU A 51 -2.24 -8.84 -4.97
N ASP A 52 -2.99 -9.55 -4.12
CA ASP A 52 -4.13 -10.38 -4.53
C ASP A 52 -5.44 -9.64 -4.20
N GLU A 53 -6.14 -9.17 -5.22
CA GLU A 53 -7.35 -8.34 -5.15
C GLU A 53 -7.22 -7.10 -4.22
N PRO A 54 -6.19 -6.24 -4.34
CA PRO A 54 -6.09 -5.03 -3.52
C PRO A 54 -7.20 -4.00 -3.66
N PHE A 55 -8.00 -4.00 -4.73
CA PHE A 55 -9.09 -3.05 -4.92
C PHE A 55 -10.45 -3.53 -4.39
N ALA A 56 -10.54 -4.79 -3.94
CA ALA A 56 -11.80 -5.36 -3.48
C ALA A 56 -12.41 -4.56 -2.30
N GLY A 57 -13.65 -4.10 -2.48
CA GLY A 57 -14.40 -3.36 -1.45
C GLY A 57 -14.00 -1.88 -1.30
N MET A 58 -13.18 -1.34 -2.20
CA MET A 58 -12.83 0.08 -2.24
C MET A 58 -13.79 0.88 -3.15
N ASN A 59 -14.01 2.15 -2.84
CA ASN A 59 -14.70 3.07 -3.74
C ASN A 59 -13.77 3.58 -4.86
N HIS A 60 -14.32 4.26 -5.87
CA HIS A 60 -13.53 4.75 -7.01
C HIS A 60 -12.35 5.65 -6.60
N ASP A 61 -12.56 6.58 -5.68
CA ASP A 61 -11.51 7.49 -5.22
C ASP A 61 -10.40 6.75 -4.46
N GLU A 62 -10.77 5.76 -3.65
CA GLU A 62 -9.85 4.89 -2.92
C GLU A 62 -9.02 4.02 -3.86
N THR A 63 -9.64 3.42 -4.87
CA THR A 63 -8.96 2.66 -5.92
C THR A 63 -7.94 3.52 -6.66
N MET A 64 -8.32 4.74 -7.05
CA MET A 64 -7.40 5.65 -7.75
C MET A 64 -6.20 6.04 -6.88
N ARG A 65 -6.40 6.29 -5.58
CA ARG A 65 -5.30 6.54 -4.63
C ARG A 65 -4.38 5.34 -4.50
N MET A 66 -4.94 4.13 -4.41
CA MET A 66 -4.16 2.89 -4.34
C MET A 66 -3.34 2.67 -5.63
N VAL A 67 -3.93 2.91 -6.80
CA VAL A 67 -3.22 2.83 -8.10
C VAL A 67 -2.06 3.82 -8.15
N GLU A 68 -2.27 5.06 -7.73
CA GLU A 68 -1.21 6.08 -7.71
C GLU A 68 -0.08 5.69 -6.75
N MET A 69 -0.43 5.15 -5.59
CA MET A 69 0.52 4.63 -4.61
C MET A 69 1.36 3.48 -5.18
N VAL A 70 0.72 2.50 -5.83
CA VAL A 70 1.39 1.39 -6.52
C VAL A 70 2.34 1.91 -7.61
N ARG A 71 1.94 2.94 -8.37
CA ARG A 71 2.80 3.57 -9.38
C ARG A 71 4.05 4.21 -8.75
N ARG A 72 3.90 4.95 -7.64
CA ARG A 72 5.02 5.55 -6.90
C ARG A 72 5.99 4.49 -6.36
N LEU A 73 5.47 3.36 -5.89
CA LEU A 73 6.30 2.24 -5.43
C LEU A 73 7.12 1.63 -6.57
N ARG A 74 6.50 1.45 -7.73
CA ARG A 74 7.17 0.97 -8.94
C ARG A 74 8.29 1.91 -9.40
N GLU A 75 8.07 3.22 -9.36
CA GLU A 75 9.08 4.23 -9.72
C GLU A 75 10.34 4.16 -8.83
N ARG A 76 10.19 3.66 -7.60
CA ARG A 76 11.31 3.43 -6.66
C ARG A 76 12.05 2.10 -6.89
N GLY A 77 11.68 1.35 -7.93
CA GLY A 77 12.34 0.10 -8.32
C GLY A 77 11.72 -1.17 -7.72
N LEU A 78 10.57 -1.07 -7.07
CA LEU A 78 9.85 -2.25 -6.57
C LEU A 78 9.10 -2.93 -7.70
N THR A 79 9.29 -4.24 -7.85
CA THR A 79 8.46 -5.04 -8.78
C THR A 79 7.14 -5.37 -8.11
N ILE A 80 6.03 -5.15 -8.80
CA ILE A 80 4.69 -5.39 -8.24
C ILE A 80 3.94 -6.34 -9.18
N LEU A 81 3.47 -7.46 -8.64
CA LEU A 81 2.51 -8.35 -9.31
C LEU A 81 1.13 -8.12 -8.71
N LEU A 82 0.19 -7.77 -9.56
CA LEU A 82 -1.18 -7.47 -9.19
C LEU A 82 -2.11 -8.51 -9.82
N VAL A 83 -2.96 -9.13 -9.00
CA VAL A 83 -4.05 -10.02 -9.43
C VAL A 83 -5.36 -9.34 -9.08
N GLU A 84 -6.24 -9.15 -10.05
CA GLU A 84 -7.54 -8.49 -9.88
C GLU A 84 -8.61 -9.20 -10.69
N HIS A 85 -9.83 -9.23 -10.15
CA HIS A 85 -11.00 -9.82 -10.80
C HIS A 85 -12.04 -8.79 -11.25
N ASP A 86 -12.06 -7.61 -10.62
CA ASP A 86 -12.97 -6.51 -10.94
C ASP A 86 -12.14 -5.32 -11.44
N MET A 87 -12.08 -5.13 -12.76
CA MET A 87 -11.38 -4.01 -13.38
C MET A 87 -12.36 -3.00 -13.96
N PRO A 88 -12.59 -1.88 -13.27
CA PRO A 88 -12.93 -0.61 -13.90
C PRO A 88 -11.66 0.27 -14.09
N ALA A 89 -10.48 -0.35 -14.21
CA ALA A 89 -9.19 0.33 -14.37
C ALA A 89 -8.93 0.76 -15.82
#